data_AF-A0A839P7M6-F1
#
_entry.id   AF-A0A839P7M6-F1
#
_cell.length_a   1.000
_cell.length_b   1.000
_cell.length_c   1.000
_cell.angle_alpha   90.00
_cell.angle_beta   90.00
_cell.angle_gamma   90.00
#
_symmetry.space_group_name_H-M   'P 1'
#
loop_
_entity.id
_entity.type
_entity.pdbx_description
1 polymer ?
#
loop_
_entity_poly.entity_id
_entity_poly.type
_entity_poly.pdbx_seq_one_letter_code
_entity_poly.pdbx_strand_id
1 'polypeptide(L)' 'MSSRTIYDVRIAARLPREMPDLISTAASRIFISPSAYVRQALAEKLQRDGFSIPAADITSKQAA' A
#
# COMPACT_ATOMS: atom_id res chain seq x y z
N MET A 1 13.83 -10.91 -14.16
CA MET A 1 13.43 -9.97 -13.09
C MET A 1 11.92 -9.81 -13.17
N SER A 2 11.19 -10.12 -12.10
CA SER A 2 9.71 -10.07 -12.11
C SER A 2 9.22 -8.62 -12.14
N SER A 3 8.21 -8.32 -12.96
CA SER A 3 7.65 -6.98 -13.15
C SER A 3 7.18 -6.34 -11.83
N ARG A 4 6.80 -7.16 -10.85
CA ARG A 4 6.41 -6.74 -9.49
C ARG A 4 7.54 -6.04 -8.74
N THR A 5 8.75 -6.60 -8.81
CA THR A 5 9.95 -6.03 -8.16
C THR A 5 10.32 -4.68 -8.77
N ILE A 6 10.19 -4.54 -10.10
CA ILE A 6 10.47 -3.27 -10.79
C ILE A 6 9.47 -2.19 -10.36
N TYR A 7 8.20 -2.56 -10.16
CA TYR A 7 7.17 -1.63 -9.74
C TYR A 7 7.37 -1.14 -8.30
N ASP A 8 7.68 -2.04 -7.36
CA ASP A 8 7.95 -1.69 -5.96
C ASP A 8 9.16 -0.74 -5.84
N VAL A 9 10.23 -0.97 -6.61
CA VAL A 9 11.41 -0.09 -6.65
C VAL A 9 11.06 1.31 -7.15
N ARG A 10 10.18 1.43 -8.16
CA ARG A 10 9.74 2.72 -8.70
C ARG A 10 8.83 3.48 -7.75
N ILE A 11 8.02 2.78 -6.95
CA ILE A 11 7.21 3.41 -5.90
C ILE A 11 8.13 3.94 -4.79
N ALA A 12 9.07 3.12 -4.31
CA ALA A 12 10.02 3.53 -3.29
C ALA A 12 10.85 4.76 -3.72
N ALA A 13 11.26 4.82 -5.00
CA ALA A 13 12.00 5.96 -5.55
C ALA A 13 11.18 7.25 -5.66
N ARG A 14 9.85 7.18 -5.59
CA ARG A 14 8.94 8.34 -5.66
C ARG A 14 8.44 8.80 -4.30
N LEU A 15 8.71 8.03 -3.24
CA LEU A 15 8.39 8.47 -1.89
C LEU A 15 9.37 9.57 -1.46
N PRO A 16 8.88 10.62 -0.78
CA PRO A 16 9.73 11.53 -0.04
C PRO A 16 10.68 10.75 0.88
N ARG A 17 11.93 11.22 1.01
CA ARG A 17 13.00 10.47 1.68
C ARG A 17 12.69 10.07 3.12
N GLU A 18 11.87 10.85 3.81
CA GLU A 18 11.47 10.64 5.21
C GLU A 18 10.22 9.76 5.37
N MET A 19 9.42 9.56 4.31
CA MET A 19 8.18 8.80 4.39
C MET A 19 8.35 7.35 4.85
N PRO A 20 9.37 6.58 4.40
CA PRO A 20 9.56 5.21 4.89
C PRO A 20 9.74 5.12 6.41
N ASP A 21 10.45 6.08 7.00
CA ASP A 21 10.70 6.12 8.45
C ASP A 21 9.45 6.50 9.25
N LEU A 22 8.68 7.46 8.73
CA LEU A 22 7.38 7.84 9.29
C LEU A 22 6.38 6.68 9.24
N ILE A 23 6.31 5.97 8.10
CA ILE A 23 5.47 4.77 7.93
C ILE A 23 5.88 3.68 8.92
N SER A 24 7.19 3.43 9.06
CA SER A 24 7.70 2.44 10.00
C SER A 24 7.34 2.79 11.44
N THR A 25 7.58 4.04 11.84
CA THR A 25 7.24 4.56 13.18
C THR A 25 5.75 4.45 13.48
N ALA A 26 4.89 4.82 12.52
CA ALA A 26 3.45 4.73 12.66
C ALA A 26 2.97 3.27 12.77
N ALA A 27 3.52 2.38 11.95
CA ALA A 27 3.20 0.95 11.97
C ALA A 27 3.62 0.29 13.30
N SER A 28 4.78 0.65 13.85
CA SER A 28 5.25 0.16 15.15
C SER A 28 4.33 0.55 16.31
N ARG A 29 3.73 1.75 16.29
CA ARG A 29 2.81 2.21 17.36
C ARG A 29 1.55 1.37 17.49
N ILE A 30 1.13 0.73 16.39
CA ILE A 30 -0.09 -0.07 16.32
C ILE A 30 0.22 -1.56 16.10
N PHE A 31 1.47 -1.98 16.28
CA PHE A 31 1.93 -3.37 16.22
C PHE A 31 1.60 -4.11 14.92
N ILE A 32 1.67 -3.44 13.76
CA ILE A 32 1.50 -4.08 12.44
C ILE A 32 2.72 -3.90 11.55
N SER A 33 2.83 -4.72 10.50
CA SER A 33 3.90 -4.54 9.52
C SER A 33 3.74 -3.21 8.75
N PRO A 34 4.84 -2.54 8.34
CA PRO A 34 4.77 -1.31 7.55
C PRO A 34 3.92 -1.45 6.28
N SER A 35 4.01 -2.61 5.61
CA SER A 35 3.20 -2.92 4.43
C SER A 35 1.69 -3.02 4.73
N ALA A 36 1.31 -3.58 5.88
CA ALA A 36 -0.07 -3.68 6.30
C ALA A 36 -0.63 -2.29 6.65
N TYR A 37 0.17 -1.45 7.31
CA TYR A 37 -0.19 -0.08 7.62
C TYR A 37 -0.47 0.74 6.36
N VAL A 38 0.41 0.68 5.35
CA VAL A 38 0.19 1.39 4.08
C VAL A 38 -1.10 0.92 3.39
N ARG A 39 -1.38 -0.38 3.38
CA ARG A 39 -2.62 -0.91 2.79
C ARG A 39 -3.86 -0.41 3.52
N GLN A 40 -3.84 -0.40 4.84
CA GLN A 40 -4.96 0.08 5.65
C GLN A 40 -5.19 1.58 5.45
N ALA A 41 -4.12 2.39 5.55
CA ALA A 41 -4.19 3.83 5.34
C ALA A 41 -4.70 4.17 3.92
N LEU A 42 -4.27 3.40 2.91
CA LEU A 42 -4.77 3.55 1.55
C LEU A 42 -6.25 3.18 1.43
N ALA A 43 -6.68 2.08 2.04
CA ALA A 43 -8.08 1.66 2.02
C ALA A 43 -8.99 2.69 2.69
N GLU A 44 -8.60 3.19 3.87
CA GLU A 44 -9.34 4.24 4.58
C GLU A 44 -9.42 5.53 3.78
N LYS A 45 -8.33 5.94 3.12
CA LYS A 45 -8.31 7.11 2.25
C LYS A 45 -9.24 6.93 1.05
N LEU A 46 -9.16 5.80 0.35
CA LEU A 46 -10.00 5.51 -0.80
C LEU A 46 -11.49 5.49 -0.43
N GLN A 47 -11.84 4.94 0.73
CA GLN A 47 -13.21 4.99 1.25
C GLN A 47 -13.68 6.43 1.50
N ARG A 48 -12.83 7.29 2.10
CA ARG A 48 -13.15 8.73 2.31
C ARG A 48 -13.32 9.47 0.99
N ASP A 49 -12.50 9.15 0.00
CA ASP A 49 -12.54 9.75 -1.33
C ASP A 49 -13.72 9.20 -2.18
N GLY A 50 -14.53 8.29 -1.64
CA GLY A 50 -15.68 7.67 -2.32
C GLY A 50 -15.30 6.59 -3.34
N PHE A 51 -14.02 6.25 -3.44
CA PHE A 51 -13.51 5.16 -4.28
C PHE A 51 -13.63 3.83 -3.54
N SER A 52 -14.83 3.27 -3.54
CA SER A 52 -15.06 1.88 -3.12
C SER A 52 -14.54 0.95 -4.22
N ILE A 53 -13.40 0.30 -4.04
CA ILE A 53 -13.01 -0.81 -4.92
C ILE A 53 -13.86 -2.01 -4.45
N PRO A 54 -14.84 -2.51 -5.23
CA PRO A 54 -15.53 -3.73 -4.87
C PRO A 54 -14.50 -4.86 -4.78
N ALA A 55 -14.42 -5.52 -3.63
CA ALA A 55 -13.47 -6.61 -3.38
C ALA A 55 -13.57 -7.73 -4.44
N ALA A 56 -14.70 -7.82 -5.15
CA ALA A 56 -14.94 -8.72 -6.27
C ALA A 56 -14.00 -8.50 -7.48
N ASP A 57 -13.48 -7.30 -7.72
CA ASP A 57 -12.59 -7.02 -8.87
C ASP A 57 -11.14 -7.42 -8.61
N ILE A 58 -10.75 -7.53 -7.33
CA ILE A 58 -9.37 -7.85 -6.94
C ILE A 58 -9.07 -9.34 -7.20
N THR A 59 -10.07 -10.21 -6.98
CA THR A 59 -9.97 -11.66 -7.23
C THR A 59 -9.91 -11.98 -8.73
N SER A 60 -10.64 -11.22 -9.56
CA SER A 60 -10.77 -11.49 -11.00
C SER A 60 -9.48 -11.23 -11.79
N LYS A 61 -8.61 -10.32 -11.32
CA LYS A 61 -7.31 -10.05 -11.94
C LYS A 61 -6.17 -10.93 -11.47
N GLN A 62 -6.37 -11.74 -10.43
CA GLN A 62 -5.36 -12.65 -9.91
C GLN A 62 -5.51 -14.08 -10.47
N ALA A 63 -6.64 -14.35 -11.13
CA ALA A 63 -6.99 -15.65 -11.70
C ALA A 63 -6.89 -15.73 -13.24
N ALA A 64 -6.28 -14.73 -13.90
CA ALA A 64 -6.03 -14.72 -15.34
C ALA A 64 -4.53 -14.63 -15.65
#